data_AF-A0A9P6VRV2-F1
#
_entry.id   AF-A0A9P6VRV2-F1
#
_cell.length_a   1.000
_cell.length_b   1.000
_cell.length_c   1.000
_cell.angle_alpha   90.00
_cell.angle_beta   90.00
_cell.angle_gamma   90.00
#
_symmetry.space_group_name_H-M   'P 1'
#
loop_
_entity.id
_entity.type
_entity.pdbx_description
1 polymer ?
#
loop_
_entity_poly.entity_id
_entity_poly.type
_entity_poly.pdbx_seq_one_letter_code
_entity_poly.pdbx_strand_id
1 'polypeptide(L)'
;SPGAAEGLNQALAATSVFYGTDLAELVTPEVITALDGAASSSTKYKSAIPSMLTRLRREAVVGQHLEKAVLASGLVSSKTQARKAIEAGTIQVNGQKIPPKSHQRMVGEGDLLDGRLLVLKAGKSAHKAILVE
;
A
#
# COMPACT_ATOMS: atom_id res chain seq x y z
N SER A 1 4.60 -8.99 -26.55
CA SER A 1 5.84 -9.32 -25.81
C SER A 1 5.49 -9.66 -24.37
N PRO A 2 6.23 -10.55 -23.69
CA PRO A 2 5.95 -10.97 -22.32
C PRO A 2 5.80 -9.78 -21.33
N GLY A 3 6.65 -8.76 -21.44
CA GLY A 3 6.53 -7.56 -20.59
C GLY A 3 5.27 -6.72 -20.79
N ALA A 4 4.57 -6.83 -21.94
CA ALA A 4 3.32 -6.09 -22.16
C ALA A 4 2.14 -6.70 -21.39
N ALA A 5 2.08 -8.04 -21.32
CA ALA A 5 1.06 -8.74 -20.55
C ALA A 5 1.27 -8.56 -19.04
N GLU A 6 2.53 -8.59 -18.60
CA GLU A 6 2.89 -8.35 -17.19
C GLU A 6 2.57 -6.91 -16.77
N GLY A 7 2.86 -5.92 -17.61
CA GLY A 7 2.51 -4.52 -17.36
C GLY A 7 1.01 -4.31 -17.28
N LEU A 8 0.23 -4.98 -18.14
CA LEU A 8 -1.23 -4.96 -18.08
C LEU A 8 -1.75 -5.59 -16.77
N ASN A 9 -1.21 -6.73 -16.37
CA ASN A 9 -1.60 -7.40 -15.12
C ASN A 9 -1.27 -6.54 -13.90
N GLN A 10 -0.08 -5.93 -13.84
CA GLN A 10 0.27 -5.01 -12.76
C GLN A 10 -0.65 -3.78 -12.75
N ALA A 11 -0.98 -3.22 -13.91
CA ALA A 11 -1.90 -2.09 -14.01
C ALA A 11 -3.31 -2.45 -13.49
N LEU A 12 -3.84 -3.61 -13.87
CA LEU A 12 -5.14 -4.08 -13.38
C LEU A 12 -5.14 -4.31 -11.86
N ALA A 13 -4.07 -4.92 -11.32
CA ALA A 13 -3.90 -5.09 -9.88
C ALA A 13 -3.79 -3.75 -9.14
N ALA A 14 -3.09 -2.77 -9.71
CA ALA A 14 -3.03 -1.42 -9.16
C ALA A 14 -4.39 -0.74 -9.18
N THR A 15 -5.15 -0.89 -10.26
CA THR A 15 -6.50 -0.34 -10.35
C THR A 15 -7.41 -0.94 -9.29
N SER A 16 -7.40 -2.25 -9.10
CA SER A 16 -8.22 -2.90 -8.07
C SER A 16 -7.81 -2.47 -6.66
N VAL A 17 -6.52 -2.38 -6.36
CA VAL A 17 -6.03 -2.04 -5.01
C VAL A 17 -6.21 -0.56 -4.66
N PHE A 18 -6.04 0.37 -5.61
CA PHE A 18 -6.11 1.80 -5.31
C PHE A 18 -7.48 2.44 -5.51
N TYR A 19 -8.39 1.75 -6.21
CA TYR A 19 -9.74 2.24 -6.51
C TYR A 19 -10.86 1.25 -6.16
N GLY A 20 -10.53 0.06 -5.68
CA GLY A 20 -11.51 -0.90 -5.14
C GLY A 20 -12.11 -0.44 -3.80
N THR A 21 -13.30 -0.95 -3.50
CA THR A 21 -14.06 -0.60 -2.30
C THR A 21 -14.00 -1.67 -1.20
N ASP A 22 -13.78 -2.94 -1.56
CA ASP A 22 -13.61 -4.05 -0.62
C ASP A 22 -12.23 -4.70 -0.79
N LEU A 23 -11.22 -4.09 -0.18
CA LEU A 23 -9.84 -4.55 -0.35
C LEU A 23 -9.53 -5.84 0.40
N ALA A 24 -10.31 -6.20 1.42
CA ALA A 24 -10.11 -7.45 2.15
C ALA A 24 -10.45 -8.67 1.27
N GLU A 25 -11.47 -8.54 0.41
CA GLU A 25 -11.84 -9.57 -0.56
C GLU A 25 -10.97 -9.55 -1.82
N LEU A 26 -10.49 -8.36 -2.23
CA LEU A 26 -9.75 -8.20 -3.49
C LEU A 26 -8.25 -8.53 -3.37
N VAL A 27 -7.64 -8.34 -2.21
CA VAL A 27 -6.18 -8.52 -2.05
C VAL A 27 -5.88 -9.99 -1.79
N THR A 28 -5.36 -10.65 -2.82
CA THR A 28 -4.86 -12.03 -2.77
C THR A 28 -3.34 -12.07 -3.00
N PRO A 29 -2.66 -13.20 -2.72
CA PRO A 29 -1.24 -13.37 -3.04
C PRO A 29 -0.89 -13.10 -4.51
N GLU A 30 -1.79 -13.42 -5.45
CA GLU A 30 -1.62 -13.16 -6.88
C GLU A 30 -1.65 -11.66 -7.19
N VAL A 31 -2.54 -10.90 -6.54
CA VAL A 31 -2.61 -9.44 -6.68
C VAL A 31 -1.34 -8.79 -6.12
N ILE A 32 -0.83 -9.27 -4.98
CA ILE A 32 0.44 -8.80 -4.40
C ILE A 32 1.60 -9.09 -5.36
N THR A 33 1.64 -10.30 -5.94
CA THR A 33 2.67 -10.71 -6.90
C THR A 33 2.62 -9.87 -8.18
N ALA A 34 1.42 -9.54 -8.67
CA ALA A 34 1.23 -8.66 -9.81
C ALA A 34 1.69 -7.23 -9.52
N LEU A 35 1.35 -6.67 -8.36
CA LEU A 35 1.82 -5.34 -7.92
C LEU A 35 3.34 -5.27 -7.80
N ASP A 36 3.96 -6.35 -7.36
CA ASP A 36 5.42 -6.41 -7.24
C ASP A 36 6.13 -6.48 -8.60
N GLY A 37 5.40 -6.85 -9.67
CA GLY A 37 5.98 -7.08 -11.00
C GLY A 37 6.84 -8.35 -11.07
N ALA A 38 6.77 -9.21 -10.05
CA ALA A 38 7.65 -10.36 -9.85
C ALA A 38 7.16 -11.66 -10.54
N ALA A 39 5.95 -11.65 -11.11
CA ALA A 39 5.27 -12.84 -11.66
C ALA A 39 6.09 -13.66 -12.69
N SER A 40 7.20 -13.14 -13.25
CA SER A 40 8.03 -13.86 -14.23
C SER A 40 9.55 -13.72 -14.03
N SER A 41 10.06 -13.52 -12.80
CA SER A 41 11.52 -13.49 -12.54
C SER A 41 12.24 -14.84 -12.78
N SER A 42 11.56 -15.82 -13.37
CA SER A 42 12.11 -17.11 -13.82
C SER A 42 12.71 -17.07 -15.23
N THR A 43 12.54 -15.96 -15.98
CA THR A 43 13.23 -15.79 -17.26
C THR A 43 14.49 -14.94 -17.07
N LYS A 44 15.52 -15.26 -17.86
CA LYS A 44 16.89 -14.72 -17.87
C LYS A 44 17.01 -13.19 -17.99
N TYR A 45 15.87 -12.48 -18.05
CA TYR A 45 15.75 -11.04 -18.20
C TYR A 45 14.98 -10.50 -16.99
N LYS A 46 15.67 -9.73 -16.16
CA LYS A 46 15.11 -9.00 -15.02
C LYS A 46 13.91 -8.19 -15.54
N SER A 47 12.71 -8.44 -14.99
CA SER A 47 11.49 -7.71 -15.38
C SER A 47 11.77 -6.20 -15.34
N ALA A 48 11.50 -5.51 -16.45
CA ALA A 48 11.71 -4.07 -16.58
C ALA A 48 10.63 -3.24 -15.87
N ILE A 49 9.64 -3.90 -15.29
CA ILE A 49 8.48 -3.27 -14.67
C ILE A 49 8.85 -2.92 -13.23
N PRO A 50 8.79 -1.63 -12.84
CA PRO A 50 9.05 -1.25 -11.47
C PRO A 50 7.95 -1.76 -10.54
N SER A 51 8.34 -2.26 -9.37
CA SER A 51 7.39 -2.64 -8.32
C SER A 51 6.57 -1.41 -7.87
N MET A 52 5.28 -1.62 -7.61
CA MET A 52 4.40 -0.59 -7.02
C MET A 52 4.33 -0.68 -5.49
N LEU A 53 5.07 -1.61 -4.90
CA LEU A 53 5.08 -1.87 -3.46
C LEU A 53 6.23 -1.14 -2.77
N THR A 54 5.92 -0.51 -1.63
CA THR A 54 6.94 -0.03 -0.70
C THR A 54 7.20 -1.12 0.33
N ARG A 55 8.42 -1.65 0.37
CA ARG A 55 8.78 -2.69 1.34
C ARG A 55 9.25 -2.08 2.64
N LEU A 56 8.64 -2.48 3.74
CA LEU A 56 9.03 -2.07 5.09
C LEU A 56 9.05 -3.29 6.00
N ARG A 57 9.95 -3.29 6.98
CA ARG A 57 9.94 -4.34 8.00
C ARG A 57 8.65 -4.29 8.81
N ARG A 58 8.13 -5.46 9.20
CA ARG A 58 6.92 -5.56 10.02
C ARG A 58 6.93 -4.64 11.23
N GLU A 59 8.01 -4.61 12.01
CA GLU A 59 8.15 -3.80 13.23
C GLU A 59 8.17 -2.28 12.98
N ALA A 60 8.44 -1.86 11.74
CA ALA A 60 8.39 -0.46 11.33
C ALA A 60 6.96 0.01 11.01
N VAL A 61 6.01 -0.91 10.90
CA VAL A 61 4.60 -0.66 10.54
C VAL A 61 3.67 -1.11 11.66
N VAL A 62 3.65 -2.40 11.96
CA VAL A 62 2.77 -3.00 12.97
C VAL A 62 3.22 -2.57 14.37
N GLY A 63 2.27 -2.18 15.20
CA GLY A 63 2.55 -1.63 16.53
C GLY A 63 3.13 -0.21 16.50
N GLN A 64 3.30 0.40 15.33
CA GLN A 64 3.69 1.81 15.21
C GLN A 64 2.46 2.71 15.07
N HIS A 65 2.66 3.99 15.39
CA HIS A 65 1.66 5.01 15.09
C HIS A 65 1.43 5.11 13.58
N LEU A 66 0.18 5.28 13.15
CA LEU A 66 -0.18 5.42 11.74
C LEU A 66 0.62 6.52 11.03
N GLU A 67 0.92 7.62 11.74
CA GLU A 67 1.79 8.70 11.26
C GLU A 67 3.15 8.18 10.74
N LYS A 68 3.77 7.24 11.47
CA LYS A 68 5.06 6.67 11.08
C LYS A 68 4.94 5.82 9.83
N ALA A 69 3.91 5.00 9.72
CA ALA A 69 3.66 4.19 8.52
C ALA A 69 3.39 5.07 7.29
N VAL A 70 2.57 6.12 7.44
CA VAL A 70 2.29 7.11 6.40
C VAL A 70 3.58 7.79 5.92
N LEU A 71 4.45 8.23 6.83
CA LEU A 71 5.72 8.85 6.48
C LEU A 71 6.68 7.84 5.82
N ALA A 72 6.84 6.66 6.40
CA ALA A 72 7.76 5.62 5.93
C ALA A 72 7.38 5.08 4.54
N SER A 73 6.08 5.11 4.20
CA SER A 73 5.60 4.76 2.85
C SER A 73 6.00 5.75 1.76
N GLY A 74 6.45 6.95 2.14
CA GLY A 74 6.67 8.07 1.22
C GLY A 74 5.38 8.67 0.67
N LEU A 75 4.22 8.38 1.26
CA LEU A 75 2.92 8.97 0.87
C LEU A 75 2.91 10.49 1.09
N VAL A 76 3.65 10.96 2.09
CA VAL A 76 3.85 12.39 2.40
C VAL A 76 5.33 12.67 2.65
N SER A 77 5.75 13.92 2.50
CA SER A 77 7.17 14.28 2.58
C SER A 77 7.68 14.61 3.99
N SER A 78 6.79 14.73 4.98
CA SER A 78 7.21 15.06 6.35
C SER A 78 6.23 14.57 7.42
N LYS A 79 6.76 14.42 8.64
CA LYS A 79 5.98 14.09 9.85
C LYS A 79 4.82 15.07 10.09
N THR A 80 5.08 16.37 9.94
CA THR A 80 4.04 17.41 10.13
C THR A 80 2.91 17.27 9.12
N GLN A 81 3.22 16.94 7.86
CA GLN A 81 2.17 16.68 6.86
C GLN A 81 1.37 15.42 7.18
N ALA A 82 2.02 14.34 7.62
CA ALA A 82 1.34 13.12 8.05
C ALA A 82 0.32 13.40 9.16
N ARG A 83 0.75 14.11 10.22
CA ARG A 83 -0.11 14.49 11.34
C ARG A 83 -1.31 15.32 10.90
N LYS A 84 -1.09 16.37 10.10
CA LYS A 84 -2.17 17.22 9.58
C LYS A 84 -3.17 16.43 8.73
N ALA A 85 -2.71 15.51 7.89
CA ALA A 85 -3.58 14.69 7.06
C ALA A 85 -4.46 13.74 7.91
N ILE A 86 -3.87 13.12 8.95
CA ILE A 86 -4.60 12.27 9.90
C ILE A 86 -5.61 13.10 10.70
N GLU A 87 -5.19 14.25 11.24
CA GLU A 87 -6.06 15.14 12.02
C GLU A 87 -7.24 15.66 11.21
N ALA A 88 -7.03 15.94 9.91
CA ALA A 88 -8.07 16.35 8.98
C ALA A 88 -8.96 15.20 8.49
N GLY A 89 -8.65 13.94 8.82
CA GLY A 89 -9.41 12.77 8.36
C GLY A 89 -9.31 12.52 6.85
N THR A 90 -8.21 12.94 6.21
CA THR A 90 -7.99 12.77 4.77
C THR A 90 -7.19 11.50 4.43
N ILE A 91 -6.75 10.77 5.44
CA ILE A 91 -6.08 9.47 5.30
C ILE A 91 -7.11 8.34 5.28
N GLN A 92 -6.89 7.38 4.40
CA GLN A 92 -7.57 6.09 4.41
C GLN A 92 -6.56 4.97 4.61
N VAL A 93 -6.98 3.95 5.36
CA VAL A 93 -6.29 2.68 5.52
C VAL A 93 -7.21 1.61 4.95
N ASN A 94 -6.73 0.85 3.97
CA ASN A 94 -7.49 -0.18 3.26
C ASN A 94 -8.87 0.30 2.77
N GLY A 95 -8.90 1.49 2.16
CA GLY A 95 -10.14 2.12 1.67
C GLY A 95 -11.03 2.73 2.76
N GLN A 96 -10.75 2.47 4.04
CA GLN A 96 -11.52 3.00 5.16
C GLN A 96 -10.95 4.34 5.63
N LYS A 97 -11.79 5.37 5.71
CA LYS A 97 -11.39 6.69 6.22
C LYS A 97 -11.03 6.61 7.70
N ILE A 98 -9.89 7.18 8.04
CA ILE A 98 -9.50 7.35 9.43
C ILE A 98 -10.25 8.56 10.01
N PRO A 99 -10.92 8.43 11.17
CA PRO A 99 -11.60 9.55 11.80
C PRO A 99 -10.64 10.71 12.10
N PRO A 100 -11.10 11.97 12.01
CA PRO A 100 -10.32 13.12 12.44
C PRO A 100 -9.77 12.97 13.86
N LYS A 101 -8.67 13.67 14.16
CA LYS A 101 -7.98 13.66 15.47
C LYS A 101 -7.40 12.30 15.91
N SER A 102 -7.37 11.27 15.05
CA SER A 102 -6.81 9.93 15.34
C SER A 102 -5.29 9.82 15.26
N HIS A 103 -4.55 10.87 15.63
CA HIS A 103 -3.09 10.94 15.50
C HIS A 103 -2.34 9.89 16.36
N GLN A 104 -2.98 9.38 17.42
CA GLN A 104 -2.44 8.30 18.28
C GLN A 104 -2.81 6.90 17.80
N ARG A 105 -3.59 6.76 16.72
CA ARG A 105 -3.98 5.44 16.18
C ARG A 105 -2.73 4.64 15.84
N MET A 106 -2.69 3.40 16.32
CA MET A 106 -1.66 2.43 15.97
C MET A 106 -2.09 1.60 14.76
N VAL A 107 -1.13 1.08 14.00
CA VAL A 107 -1.39 0.05 12.98
C VAL A 107 -1.35 -1.31 13.65
N GLY A 108 -2.44 -2.07 13.56
CA GLY A 108 -2.56 -3.41 14.13
C GLY A 108 -2.42 -4.51 13.08
N GLU A 109 -2.32 -5.77 13.52
CA GLU A 109 -2.33 -6.93 12.61
C GLU A 109 -3.62 -7.01 11.78
N GLY A 110 -4.77 -6.64 12.38
CA GLY A 110 -6.05 -6.57 11.67
C GLY A 110 -6.13 -5.48 10.59
N ASP A 111 -5.16 -4.57 10.53
CA ASP A 111 -5.04 -3.61 9.43
C ASP A 111 -4.31 -4.21 8.21
N LEU A 112 -3.73 -5.40 8.31
CA LEU A 112 -3.01 -6.01 7.19
C LEU A 112 -3.94 -6.88 6.35
N LEU A 113 -4.04 -6.55 5.06
CA LEU A 113 -4.68 -7.39 4.05
C LEU A 113 -3.77 -8.58 3.76
N ASP A 114 -4.34 -9.79 3.71
CA ASP A 114 -3.56 -11.04 3.58
C ASP A 114 -2.42 -11.16 4.63
N GLY A 115 -2.57 -10.50 5.78
CA GLY A 115 -1.55 -10.45 6.85
C GLY A 115 -0.23 -9.75 6.48
N ARG A 116 -0.15 -9.11 5.29
CA ARG A 116 1.11 -8.59 4.74
C ARG A 116 1.01 -7.26 4.00
N LEU A 117 -0.17 -6.82 3.55
CA LEU A 117 -0.31 -5.61 2.75
C LEU A 117 -1.09 -4.53 3.52
N LEU A 118 -0.56 -3.32 3.57
CA LEU A 118 -1.26 -2.13 4.07
C LEU A 118 -1.44 -1.13 2.93
N VAL A 119 -2.67 -0.76 2.60
CA VAL A 119 -2.96 0.21 1.54
C VAL A 119 -3.29 1.55 2.16
N LEU A 120 -2.50 2.58 1.83
CA LEU A 120 -2.68 3.93 2.32
C LEU A 120 -3.11 4.85 1.18
N LYS A 121 -4.04 5.75 1.49
CA LYS A 121 -4.45 6.83 0.59
C LYS A 121 -4.52 8.16 1.32
N ALA A 122 -4.07 9.22 0.68
CA ALA A 122 -4.19 10.59 1.16
C ALA A 122 -4.93 11.43 0.10
N GLY A 123 -6.12 11.92 0.43
CA GLY A 123 -6.93 12.71 -0.51
C GLY A 123 -7.37 11.91 -1.75
N LYS A 124 -7.31 12.53 -2.94
CA LYS A 124 -7.87 11.94 -4.18
C LYS A 124 -6.88 11.04 -4.92
N SER A 125 -5.62 11.46 -5.06
CA SER A 125 -4.66 10.84 -5.99
C SER A 125 -3.46 10.17 -5.31
N ALA A 126 -3.06 10.57 -4.11
CA ALA A 126 -1.89 10.01 -3.46
C ALA A 126 -2.24 8.67 -2.81
N HIS A 127 -1.56 7.60 -3.23
CA HIS A 127 -1.74 6.24 -2.73
C HIS A 127 -0.39 5.52 -2.63
N LYS A 128 -0.28 4.63 -1.65
CA LYS A 128 0.87 3.74 -1.45
C LYS A 128 0.38 2.38 -0.96
N ALA A 129 0.96 1.31 -1.48
CA ALA A 129 0.82 -0.02 -0.93
C ALA A 129 2.12 -0.40 -0.22
N ILE A 130 2.03 -0.76 1.05
CA ILE A 130 3.17 -1.19 1.86
C ILE A 130 3.11 -2.71 1.96
N LEU A 131 4.15 -3.39 1.50
CA LEU A 131 4.35 -4.81 1.79
C LEU A 131 5.19 -4.92 3.06
N VAL A 132 4.65 -5.59 4.08
CA VAL A 132 5.40 -5.91 5.30
C VAL A 132 6.11 -7.25 5.16
N GLU A 133 7.40 -7.24 5.45
CA GLU A 133 8.29 -8.40 5.42
C GLU A 133 8.99 -8.59 6.78
#